data_AF-W7WKC9-F1
#
_entry.id   AF-W7WKC9-F1
#
_cell.length_a   1.000
_cell.length_b   1.000
_cell.length_c   1.000
_cell.angle_alpha   90.00
_cell.angle_beta   90.00
_cell.angle_gamma   90.00
#
_symmetry.space_group_name_H-M   'P 1'
#
loop_
_entity.id
_entity.type
_entity.pdbx_description
1 polymer ?
#
loop_
_entity_poly.entity_id
_entity_poly.type
_entity_poly.pdbx_seq_one_letter_code
_entity_poly.pdbx_strand_id
1 'polypeptide(L)'
;METLQGLNAAEIAKTPFGRGEQANMEALAAYVSAASRGLRMNLPQTHREEKVMYELGKRAFFFRGGPMDFSCASCHGEAGKRIRLQDLPVLTRNPGDGVGFAAWPAYRVSSGELWSMQRRLNDCYRQQRFPFPGFASDVTIALGVFMGVNAKGAESIAPSIKR
;
A
#
# COMPACT_ATOMS: atom_id res chain seq x y z
N MET A 1 15.65 3.55 -11.71
CA MET A 1 16.45 3.55 -10.47
C MET A 1 17.87 3.09 -10.79
N GLU A 2 18.07 1.84 -11.21
CA GLU A 2 19.41 1.35 -11.59
C GLU A 2 19.99 2.07 -12.81
N THR A 3 19.22 2.20 -13.89
CA THR A 3 19.73 2.73 -15.17
C THR A 3 19.88 4.25 -15.20
N LEU A 4 18.95 4.99 -14.57
CA LEU A 4 18.93 6.46 -14.62
C LEU A 4 19.62 7.11 -13.42
N GLN A 5 19.55 6.51 -12.23
CA GLN A 5 20.09 7.08 -10.99
C GLN A 5 21.35 6.35 -10.50
N GLY A 6 21.76 5.25 -11.15
CA GLY A 6 22.94 4.47 -10.75
C GLY A 6 22.79 3.74 -9.40
N LEU A 7 21.56 3.63 -8.88
CA LEU A 7 21.27 3.06 -7.59
C LEU A 7 21.08 1.54 -7.69
N ASN A 8 21.73 0.76 -6.83
CA ASN A 8 21.59 -0.71 -6.81
C ASN A 8 20.24 -1.14 -6.20
N ALA A 9 19.31 -1.62 -7.02
CA ALA A 9 17.97 -1.95 -6.55
C ALA A 9 17.96 -3.16 -5.60
N ALA A 10 18.85 -4.13 -5.82
CA ALA A 10 18.96 -5.30 -4.95
C ALA A 10 19.47 -4.95 -3.55
N GLU A 11 20.36 -3.96 -3.43
CA GLU A 11 20.82 -3.42 -2.16
C GLU A 11 19.71 -2.63 -1.46
N ILE A 12 19.00 -1.77 -2.20
CA ILE A 12 17.88 -0.98 -1.66
C ILE A 12 16.77 -1.90 -1.16
N ALA A 13 16.44 -2.97 -1.88
CA ALA A 13 15.42 -3.93 -1.50
C ALA A 13 15.75 -4.70 -0.21
N LYS A 14 17.04 -4.86 0.12
CA LYS A 14 17.52 -5.48 1.36
C LYS A 14 17.68 -4.48 2.51
N THR A 15 17.73 -3.19 2.19
CA THR A 15 17.89 -2.13 3.18
C THR A 15 16.60 -2.01 4.01
N PRO A 16 16.68 -1.96 5.35
CA PRO A 16 15.50 -1.73 6.18
C PRO A 16 14.80 -0.40 5.84
N PHE A 17 13.47 -0.38 5.95
CA PHE A 17 12.69 0.86 5.79
C PHE A 17 13.20 1.99 6.70
N GLY A 18 13.17 3.23 6.21
CA GLY A 18 13.67 4.40 6.94
C GLY A 18 15.19 4.47 7.11
N ARG A 19 15.98 3.59 6.47
CA ARG A 19 17.45 3.59 6.52
C ARG A 19 18.04 3.75 5.12
N GLY A 20 19.23 4.34 5.02
CA GLY A 20 19.93 4.55 3.75
C GLY A 20 19.00 5.13 2.68
N GLU A 21 19.06 4.56 1.47
CA GLU A 21 18.26 5.04 0.34
C GLU A 21 16.74 4.76 0.49
N GLN A 22 16.32 3.84 1.37
CA GLN A 22 14.89 3.66 1.64
C GLN A 22 14.25 4.91 2.27
N ALA A 23 15.01 5.68 3.06
CA ALA A 23 14.52 6.94 3.61
C ALA A 23 14.26 7.98 2.50
N ASN A 24 15.14 8.04 1.50
CA ASN A 24 14.98 8.90 0.32
C ASN A 24 13.78 8.45 -0.52
N MET A 25 13.57 7.14 -0.69
CA MET A 25 12.41 6.59 -1.40
C MET A 25 11.09 6.92 -0.69
N GLU A 26 11.03 6.85 0.64
CA GLU A 26 9.86 7.25 1.43
C GLU A 26 9.58 8.76 1.30
N ALA A 27 10.62 9.59 1.39
CA ALA A 27 10.52 11.03 1.20
C ALA A 27 10.05 11.40 -0.21
N LEU A 28 10.57 10.73 -1.24
CA LEU A 28 10.17 10.96 -2.64
C LEU A 28 8.71 10.56 -2.86
N ALA A 29 8.27 9.42 -2.31
CA ALA A 29 6.87 9.02 -2.38
C ALA A 29 5.94 10.06 -1.71
N ALA A 30 6.34 10.62 -0.57
CA ALA A 30 5.61 11.72 0.07
C ALA A 30 5.57 12.96 -0.82
N TYR A 31 6.70 13.41 -1.33
CA TYR A 31 6.81 14.59 -2.18
C TYR A 31 5.91 14.47 -3.42
N VAL A 32 6.01 13.35 -4.15
CA VAL A 32 5.19 13.11 -5.36
C VAL A 32 3.70 13.02 -5.01
N SER A 33 3.35 12.33 -3.92
CA SER A 33 1.95 12.23 -3.50
C SER A 33 1.34 13.57 -3.09
N ALA A 34 2.13 14.46 -2.47
CA ALA A 34 1.67 15.77 -2.04
C ALA A 34 1.24 16.65 -3.22
N ALA A 35 1.89 16.51 -4.38
CA ALA A 35 1.53 17.21 -5.60
C ALA A 35 0.15 16.80 -6.16
N SER A 36 -0.41 15.67 -5.70
CA SER A 36 -1.74 15.17 -6.08
C SER A 36 -2.77 15.26 -4.96
N ARG A 37 -2.48 15.98 -3.88
CA ARG A 37 -3.44 16.19 -2.78
C ARG A 37 -4.67 16.94 -3.29
N GLY A 38 -5.87 16.49 -2.89
CA GLY A 38 -7.15 17.04 -3.35
C GLY A 38 -7.61 16.49 -4.71
N LEU A 39 -6.76 15.74 -5.43
CA LEU A 39 -7.16 15.07 -6.65
C LEU A 39 -7.86 13.74 -6.34
N ARG A 40 -8.77 13.32 -7.22
CA ARG A 40 -9.50 12.06 -7.08
C ARG A 40 -8.72 10.91 -7.70
N MET A 41 -8.70 9.78 -6.99
CA MET A 41 -8.11 8.53 -7.48
C MET A 41 -8.80 8.09 -8.78
N ASN A 42 -8.01 7.85 -9.83
CA ASN A 42 -8.53 7.42 -11.13
C ASN A 42 -7.49 6.57 -11.88
N LEU A 43 -7.10 5.43 -11.31
CA LEU A 43 -6.14 4.53 -11.94
C LEU A 43 -6.72 3.94 -13.24
N PRO A 44 -5.99 3.97 -14.37
CA PRO A 44 -6.44 3.41 -15.62
C PRO A 44 -6.50 1.87 -15.57
N GLN A 45 -7.36 1.31 -16.44
CA GLN A 45 -7.53 -0.11 -16.70
C GLN A 45 -7.76 -0.33 -18.22
N THR A 46 -7.09 0.46 -19.05
CA THR A 46 -7.24 0.43 -20.51
C THR A 46 -6.25 -0.55 -21.14
N HIS A 47 -5.03 -0.64 -20.60
CA HIS A 47 -3.99 -1.53 -21.09
C HIS A 47 -4.16 -2.97 -20.55
N ARG A 48 -3.71 -3.97 -21.31
CA ARG A 48 -3.86 -5.39 -20.90
C ARG A 48 -3.11 -5.68 -19.60
N GLU A 49 -1.91 -5.15 -19.48
CA GLU A 49 -0.99 -5.36 -18.35
C GLU A 49 -1.54 -4.70 -17.07
N GLU A 50 -2.27 -3.58 -17.17
CA GLU A 50 -2.98 -2.97 -16.04
C GLU A 50 -4.05 -3.91 -15.48
N LYS A 51 -4.82 -4.56 -16.37
CA LYS A 51 -5.86 -5.53 -16.00
C LYS A 51 -5.25 -6.79 -15.40
N VAL A 52 -4.12 -7.25 -15.93
CA VAL A 52 -3.38 -8.39 -15.36
C VAL A 52 -2.94 -8.09 -13.94
N MET A 53 -2.36 -6.90 -13.69
CA MET A 53 -1.95 -6.51 -12.34
C MET A 53 -3.12 -6.31 -11.39
N TYR A 54 -4.26 -5.81 -11.88
CA TYR A 54 -5.49 -5.74 -11.09
C TYR A 54 -5.97 -7.14 -10.66
N GLU A 55 -6.04 -8.09 -11.59
CA GLU A 55 -6.49 -9.47 -11.28
C GLU A 55 -5.50 -10.20 -10.39
N LEU A 56 -4.18 -10.00 -10.56
CA LEU A 56 -3.17 -10.54 -9.65
C LEU A 56 -3.33 -9.96 -8.24
N GLY A 57 -3.52 -8.65 -8.14
CA GLY A 57 -3.73 -7.95 -6.88
C GLY A 57 -5.01 -8.42 -6.17
N LYS A 58 -6.08 -8.62 -6.93
CA LYS A 58 -7.33 -9.20 -6.43
C LYS A 58 -7.10 -10.60 -5.87
N ARG A 59 -6.45 -11.49 -6.62
CA ARG A 59 -6.14 -12.85 -6.13
C ARG A 59 -5.30 -12.81 -4.87
N ALA A 60 -4.27 -11.97 -4.82
CA ALA A 60 -3.43 -11.80 -3.62
C ALA A 60 -4.24 -11.27 -2.43
N PHE A 61 -5.15 -10.31 -2.63
CA PHE A 61 -5.98 -9.73 -1.58
C PHE A 61 -6.89 -10.77 -0.89
N PHE A 62 -7.41 -11.73 -1.67
CA PHE A 62 -8.28 -12.80 -1.18
C PHE A 62 -7.54 -14.10 -0.86
N PHE A 63 -6.22 -14.16 -1.06
CA PHE A 63 -5.44 -15.37 -0.79
C PHE A 63 -5.32 -15.60 0.72
N ARG A 64 -5.82 -16.74 1.19
CA ARG A 64 -5.68 -17.17 2.58
C ARG A 64 -4.46 -18.08 2.74
N GLY A 65 -3.71 -17.90 3.82
CA GLY A 65 -2.61 -18.79 4.13
C GLY A 65 -1.89 -18.41 5.42
N GLY A 66 -0.68 -18.95 5.58
CA GLY A 66 0.09 -18.83 6.81
C GLY A 66 -0.56 -19.58 7.98
N PRO A 67 0.03 -19.50 9.18
CA PRO A 67 -0.41 -20.28 10.33
C PRO A 67 -1.78 -19.86 10.91
N MET A 68 -2.29 -18.68 10.50
CA MET A 68 -3.59 -18.16 10.97
C MET A 68 -4.67 -18.18 9.88
N ASP A 69 -4.35 -18.71 8.68
CA ASP A 69 -5.29 -18.80 7.55
C ASP A 69 -5.97 -17.45 7.22
N PHE A 70 -5.19 -16.37 7.30
CA PHE A 70 -5.65 -15.00 7.01
C PHE A 70 -5.39 -14.61 5.57
N SER A 71 -6.23 -13.70 5.09
CA SER A 71 -6.07 -12.90 3.86
C SER A 71 -6.25 -11.41 4.19
N CYS A 72 -5.97 -10.52 3.24
CA CYS A 72 -6.33 -9.10 3.40
C CYS A 72 -7.85 -8.94 3.61
N ALA A 73 -8.65 -9.72 2.89
CA ALA A 73 -10.11 -9.73 2.99
C ALA A 73 -10.63 -10.20 4.36
N SER A 74 -9.87 -11.01 5.11
CA SER A 74 -10.24 -11.44 6.46
C SER A 74 -10.45 -10.25 7.42
N CYS A 75 -9.76 -9.13 7.18
CA CYS A 75 -9.89 -7.90 7.97
C CYS A 75 -10.56 -6.76 7.18
N HIS A 76 -10.31 -6.66 5.88
CA HIS A 76 -10.69 -5.52 5.04
C HIS A 76 -11.80 -5.83 4.02
N GLY A 77 -12.53 -6.94 4.19
CA GLY A 77 -13.58 -7.40 3.28
C GLY A 77 -15.01 -7.00 3.67
N GLU A 78 -15.25 -6.64 4.94
CA GLU A 78 -16.60 -6.38 5.47
C GLU A 78 -16.66 -5.03 6.19
N ALA A 79 -17.79 -4.33 6.06
CA ALA A 79 -18.01 -3.03 6.69
C ALA A 79 -18.29 -3.15 8.20
N GLY A 80 -18.03 -2.06 8.94
CA GLY A 80 -18.38 -1.97 10.36
C GLY A 80 -17.55 -2.88 11.27
N LYS A 81 -16.41 -3.40 10.80
CA LYS A 81 -15.51 -4.24 11.61
C LYS A 81 -14.42 -3.43 12.28
N ARG A 82 -13.94 -3.97 13.39
CA ARG A 82 -12.76 -3.48 14.11
C ARG A 82 -11.95 -4.66 14.67
N ILE A 83 -10.64 -4.46 14.84
CA ILE A 83 -9.80 -5.33 15.66
C ILE A 83 -9.35 -4.54 16.89
N ARG A 84 -9.68 -5.05 18.08
CA ARG A 84 -9.52 -4.29 19.33
C ARG A 84 -10.24 -2.94 19.23
N LEU A 85 -9.49 -1.84 19.25
CA LEU A 85 -10.00 -0.46 19.12
C LEU A 85 -9.62 0.19 17.78
N GLN A 86 -9.32 -0.62 16.76
CA GLN A 86 -8.95 -0.12 15.43
C GLN A 86 -10.04 -0.46 14.43
N ASP A 87 -10.73 0.56 13.93
CA ASP A 87 -11.70 0.40 12.84
C ASP A 87 -11.00 -0.03 11.55
N LEU A 88 -11.66 -0.92 10.82
CA LEU A 88 -11.12 -1.51 9.61
C LEU A 88 -11.85 -0.98 8.38
N PRO A 89 -11.16 -0.30 7.45
CA PRO A 89 -11.77 0.12 6.21
C PRO A 89 -12.00 -1.09 5.29
N VAL A 90 -13.07 -1.04 4.50
CA VAL A 90 -13.32 -1.98 3.40
C VAL A 90 -12.47 -1.56 2.20
N LEU A 91 -11.56 -2.43 1.74
CA LEU A 91 -10.60 -2.09 0.66
C LEU A 91 -10.94 -2.73 -0.69
N THR A 92 -12.08 -3.41 -0.78
CA THR A 92 -12.61 -4.06 -2.00
C THR A 92 -13.52 -3.15 -2.82
N ARG A 93 -13.78 -1.94 -2.34
CA ARG A 93 -14.58 -0.88 -2.99
C ARG A 93 -14.07 0.49 -2.52
N ASN A 94 -14.67 1.58 -3.01
CA ASN A 94 -14.27 2.92 -2.61
C ASN A 94 -14.51 3.09 -1.09
N PRO A 95 -13.45 3.31 -0.28
CA PRO A 95 -13.55 3.39 1.17
C PRO A 95 -13.91 4.79 1.70
N GLY A 96 -14.02 5.79 0.81
CA GLY A 96 -14.18 7.21 1.14
C GLY A 96 -12.89 8.01 1.04
N ASP A 97 -13.05 9.33 1.06
CA ASP A 97 -11.96 10.31 0.91
C ASP A 97 -10.91 10.14 2.03
N GLY A 98 -9.64 10.09 1.65
CA GLY A 98 -8.55 9.91 2.60
C GLY A 98 -8.57 8.60 3.41
N VAL A 99 -9.27 7.57 2.91
CA VAL A 99 -9.30 6.22 3.49
C VAL A 99 -8.63 5.22 2.53
N GLY A 100 -8.09 4.13 3.08
CA GLY A 100 -7.43 3.11 2.28
C GLY A 100 -6.25 3.70 1.50
N PHE A 101 -6.13 3.37 0.21
CA PHE A 101 -5.00 3.77 -0.63
C PHE A 101 -4.86 5.29 -0.80
N ALA A 102 -5.97 6.04 -0.82
CA ALA A 102 -6.00 7.50 -0.97
C ALA A 102 -5.39 8.28 0.22
N ALA A 103 -5.03 7.56 1.29
CA ALA A 103 -4.47 8.14 2.50
C ALA A 103 -2.97 7.91 2.66
N TRP A 104 -2.30 7.30 1.69
CA TRP A 104 -0.89 6.91 1.78
C TRP A 104 -0.03 7.61 0.72
N PRO A 105 1.24 7.93 1.03
CA PRO A 105 1.97 7.71 2.29
C PRO A 105 1.40 8.47 3.50
N ALA A 106 1.76 8.05 4.72
CA ALA A 106 1.24 8.65 5.94
C ALA A 106 2.29 8.72 7.06
N TYR A 107 2.32 9.83 7.79
CA TYR A 107 3.07 9.95 9.03
C TYR A 107 2.33 9.19 10.15
N ARG A 108 3.01 8.21 10.76
CA ARG A 108 2.45 7.39 11.84
C ARG A 108 2.91 7.89 13.19
N VAL A 109 1.96 8.42 13.96
CA VAL A 109 2.21 9.01 15.29
C VAL A 109 2.81 7.99 16.25
N SER A 110 2.35 6.73 16.21
CA SER A 110 2.88 5.69 17.11
C SER A 110 4.34 5.30 16.86
N SER A 111 4.87 5.50 15.65
CA SER A 111 6.28 5.22 15.33
C SER A 111 7.13 6.48 15.20
N GLY A 112 6.52 7.65 15.05
CA GLY A 112 7.24 8.90 14.77
C GLY A 112 7.87 8.95 13.38
N GLU A 113 7.31 8.22 12.41
CA GLU A 113 7.92 8.02 11.09
C GLU A 113 6.90 8.19 9.96
N LEU A 114 7.35 8.67 8.80
CA LEU A 114 6.60 8.58 7.56
C LEU A 114 6.66 7.14 7.03
N TRP A 115 5.52 6.58 6.66
CA TRP A 115 5.45 5.25 6.07
C TRP A 115 4.88 5.34 4.65
N SER A 116 5.56 4.66 3.72
CA SER A 116 5.05 4.40 2.37
C SER A 116 4.01 3.27 2.35
N MET A 117 3.29 3.13 1.24
CA MET A 117 2.42 1.95 1.03
C MET A 117 3.22 0.64 1.00
N GLN A 118 4.47 0.65 0.51
CA GLN A 118 5.35 -0.53 0.55
C GLN A 118 5.59 -0.98 1.99
N ARG A 119 5.91 -0.05 2.90
CA ARG A 119 6.09 -0.34 4.32
C ARG A 119 4.78 -0.79 4.97
N ARG A 120 3.64 -0.18 4.61
CA ARG A 120 2.33 -0.60 5.10
C ARG A 120 1.99 -2.04 4.70
N LEU A 121 2.19 -2.40 3.44
CA LEU A 121 1.97 -3.77 2.95
C LEU A 121 2.89 -4.76 3.66
N ASN A 122 4.17 -4.42 3.82
CA ASN A 122 5.12 -5.26 4.55
C ASN A 122 4.65 -5.54 5.99
N ASP A 123 4.17 -4.52 6.71
CA ASP A 123 3.63 -4.67 8.06
C ASP A 123 2.30 -5.47 8.10
N CYS A 124 1.46 -5.37 7.06
CA CYS A 124 0.27 -6.21 6.94
C CYS A 124 0.63 -7.70 6.77
N TYR A 125 1.62 -8.02 5.95
CA TYR A 125 2.09 -9.42 5.79
C TYR A 125 2.69 -9.97 7.09
N ARG A 126 3.50 -9.16 7.78
CA ARG A 126 4.03 -9.48 9.12
C ARG A 126 2.91 -9.84 10.11
N GLN A 127 1.87 -9.02 10.16
CA GLN A 127 0.74 -9.23 11.07
C GLN A 127 -0.07 -10.48 10.72
N GLN A 128 -0.11 -10.89 9.46
CA GLN A 128 -0.70 -12.16 9.03
C GLN A 128 0.22 -13.38 9.27
N ARG A 129 1.44 -13.18 9.78
CA ARG A 129 2.49 -14.20 9.93
C ARG A 129 2.88 -14.85 8.60
N PHE A 130 2.83 -14.07 7.52
CA PHE A 130 3.46 -14.41 6.25
C PHE A 130 4.94 -13.98 6.24
N PRO A 131 5.76 -14.57 5.36
CA PRO A 131 7.04 -13.96 4.97
C PRO A 131 6.85 -12.53 4.48
N PHE A 132 7.85 -11.69 4.71
CA PHE A 132 7.85 -10.33 4.19
C PHE A 132 7.81 -10.34 2.66
N PRO A 133 6.94 -9.54 2.02
CA PRO A 133 6.97 -9.39 0.58
C PRO A 133 8.24 -8.62 0.18
N GLY A 134 8.80 -8.96 -0.98
CA GLY A 134 9.92 -8.22 -1.54
C GLY A 134 9.56 -6.76 -1.77
N PHE A 135 10.48 -5.85 -1.47
CA PHE A 135 10.30 -4.42 -1.76
C PHE A 135 10.11 -4.22 -3.26
N ALA A 136 9.07 -3.46 -3.63
CA ALA A 136 8.68 -3.22 -5.03
C ALA A 136 8.48 -4.51 -5.86
N SER A 137 8.14 -5.63 -5.23
CA SER A 137 7.80 -6.87 -5.92
C SER A 137 6.44 -6.79 -6.62
N ASP A 138 6.22 -7.66 -7.61
CA ASP A 138 4.98 -7.72 -8.38
C ASP A 138 3.74 -7.81 -7.49
N VAL A 139 3.80 -8.55 -6.38
CA VAL A 139 2.65 -8.68 -5.46
C VAL A 139 2.33 -7.37 -4.75
N THR A 140 3.33 -6.58 -4.34
CA THR A 140 3.07 -5.29 -3.67
C THR A 140 2.58 -4.24 -4.66
N ILE A 141 3.10 -4.26 -5.89
CA ILE A 141 2.62 -3.41 -6.98
C ILE A 141 1.17 -3.77 -7.33
N ALA A 142 0.88 -5.06 -7.52
CA ALA A 142 -0.45 -5.54 -7.88
C ALA A 142 -1.49 -5.26 -6.78
N LEU A 143 -1.16 -5.48 -5.51
CA LEU A 143 -2.02 -5.07 -4.38
C LEU A 143 -2.27 -3.56 -4.39
N GLY A 144 -1.25 -2.76 -4.70
CA GLY A 144 -1.38 -1.32 -4.89
C GLY A 144 -2.34 -0.95 -6.03
N VAL A 145 -2.24 -1.62 -7.18
CA VAL A 145 -3.17 -1.45 -8.32
C VAL A 145 -4.59 -1.82 -7.92
N PHE A 146 -4.80 -2.98 -7.30
CA PHE A 146 -6.13 -3.43 -6.87
C PHE A 146 -6.80 -2.44 -5.92
N MET A 147 -6.08 -2.01 -4.88
CA MET A 147 -6.60 -1.03 -3.91
C MET A 147 -6.80 0.35 -4.54
N GLY A 148 -5.90 0.79 -5.42
CA GLY A 148 -6.00 2.08 -6.10
C GLY A 148 -7.16 2.16 -7.09
N VAL A 149 -7.44 1.08 -7.83
CA VAL A 149 -8.62 0.98 -8.70
C VAL A 149 -9.90 0.98 -7.86
N ASN A 150 -9.94 0.20 -6.78
CA ASN A 150 -11.12 0.18 -5.91
C ASN A 150 -11.34 1.51 -5.19
N ALA A 151 -10.29 2.30 -4.95
CA ALA A 151 -10.40 3.65 -4.39
C ALA A 151 -10.89 4.71 -5.41
N LYS A 152 -11.26 4.33 -6.65
CA LYS A 152 -11.67 5.29 -7.69
C LYS A 152 -12.72 6.28 -7.20
N GLY A 153 -12.44 7.56 -7.39
CA GLY A 153 -13.27 8.68 -6.97
C GLY A 153 -12.98 9.22 -5.56
N ALA A 154 -12.27 8.48 -4.71
CA ALA A 154 -11.84 8.99 -3.40
C ALA A 154 -10.82 10.12 -3.59
N GLU A 155 -10.96 11.19 -2.82
CA GLU A 155 -10.00 12.28 -2.77
C GLU A 155 -8.73 11.84 -2.02
N SER A 156 -7.57 12.09 -2.63
CA SER A 156 -6.27 11.85 -2.00
C SER A 156 -5.95 12.94 -0.99
N ILE A 157 -5.67 12.54 0.26
CA ILE A 157 -5.17 13.46 1.30
C ILE A 157 -3.67 13.24 1.57
N ALA A 158 -3.01 12.42 0.76
CA ALA A 158 -1.61 12.07 0.96
C ALA A 158 -0.68 13.30 0.83
N PRO A 159 0.43 13.36 1.60
CA PRO A 159 0.72 12.52 2.75
C PRO A 159 -0.23 12.82 3.92
N SER A 160 -0.77 11.79 4.57
CA SER A 160 -1.71 11.97 5.69
C SER A 160 -1.02 11.84 7.07
N ILE A 161 -1.77 12.10 8.15
CA ILE A 161 -1.36 11.75 9.52
C ILE A 161 -2.24 10.59 10.00
N LYS A 162 -1.64 9.56 10.59
CA LYS A 162 -2.34 8.37 11.11
C LYS A 162 -1.79 7.96 12.47
N ARG A 163 -2.60 7.27 13.27
CA ARG A 163 -2.15 6.64 14.52
C ARG A 163 -1.13 5.53 14.24
#